data_AF-A0A345U855-F1
#
_entry.id   AF-A0A345U855-F1
#
_cell.length_a   1.000
_cell.length_b   1.000
_cell.length_c   1.000
_cell.angle_alpha   90.00
_cell.angle_beta   90.00
_cell.angle_gamma   90.00
#
_symmetry.space_group_name_H-M   'P 1'
#
loop_
_entity.id
_entity.type
_entity.pdbx_description
1 polymer ?
#
loop_
_entity_poly.entity_id
_entity_poly.type
_entity_poly.pdbx_seq_one_letter_code
_entity_poly.pdbx_strand_id
1 'polypeptide(L)'
;MYGIMVNYWPYQQGIYLNHEVAYLFANIRQKFHKNLSNNSQDSLYIDILNGFVKHKLFSIVLIELEILVLDLIELNLNFKDIKILQGKILYDLLQKVIVHFFIEFGIHDYSIILINTKKYLYLKVVFLECKWLLENLLIYIIFGSIYINDYLFAFDHKYTPTKHVEVLLENLLVQISNLVVFIILENMKSLSNIIKFLKDNHLCNSSYISIRSLAVFRNNLLYQNLLYFYAIQPKYIYTNRCKVWLISRQGLITSYIYTYRLADFISLSPLQLVIVTLIEIQDFIIPKFEHFLLVFLRLIFYILINILGNGIMFFLRFLILFIDNLPK
;
A
#
# COMPACT_ATOMS: atom_id res chain seq x y z
N MET A 1 -6.25 1.38 -34.05
CA MET A 1 -5.79 1.56 -32.66
C MET A 1 -6.78 2.49 -31.97
N TYR A 2 -7.79 1.94 -31.28
CA TYR A 2 -8.65 2.76 -30.43
C TYR A 2 -7.83 3.13 -29.20
N GLY A 3 -7.37 4.39 -29.14
CA GLY A 3 -6.78 4.93 -27.92
C GLY A 3 -7.80 4.82 -26.80
N ILE A 4 -7.42 4.18 -25.70
CA ILE A 4 -8.24 4.17 -24.49
C ILE A 4 -8.38 5.64 -24.08
N MET A 5 -9.56 6.22 -24.28
CA MET A 5 -9.85 7.59 -23.88
C MET A 5 -9.71 7.62 -22.36
N VAL A 6 -8.69 8.32 -21.87
CA VAL A 6 -8.45 8.45 -20.43
C VAL A 6 -9.48 9.45 -19.92
N ASN A 7 -10.40 8.99 -19.09
CA ASN A 7 -11.32 9.89 -18.41
C ASN A 7 -10.56 10.66 -17.33
N TYR A 8 -10.75 11.97 -17.32
CA TYR A 8 -10.11 12.86 -16.36
C TYR A 8 -11.07 13.29 -15.26
N TRP A 9 -10.53 13.42 -14.06
CA TRP A 9 -11.25 13.91 -12.89
C TRP A 9 -11.61 15.39 -13.09
N PRO A 10 -12.78 15.83 -12.60
CA PRO A 10 -13.21 17.21 -12.73
C PRO A 10 -12.23 18.19 -12.09
N TYR A 11 -11.92 19.27 -12.83
CA TYR A 11 -10.92 20.25 -12.43
C TYR A 11 -11.38 21.16 -11.29
N GLN A 12 -12.66 21.54 -11.31
CA GLN A 12 -13.27 22.51 -10.41
C GLN A 12 -14.59 21.97 -9.84
N GLN A 13 -15.06 22.63 -8.78
CA GLN A 13 -16.38 22.40 -8.22
C GLN A 13 -17.49 22.64 -9.24
N GLY A 14 -18.54 21.82 -9.14
CA GLY A 14 -19.74 21.96 -9.97
C GLY A 14 -20.50 20.65 -10.09
N ILE A 15 -21.56 20.68 -10.89
CA ILE A 15 -22.47 19.54 -11.09
C ILE A 15 -21.71 18.31 -11.62
N TYR A 16 -20.73 18.52 -12.50
CA TYR A 16 -19.91 17.44 -13.05
C TYR A 16 -19.06 16.76 -11.98
N LEU A 17 -18.44 17.51 -11.06
CA LEU A 17 -17.73 16.96 -9.91
C LEU A 17 -18.65 16.11 -9.04
N ASN A 18 -19.81 16.64 -8.68
CA ASN A 18 -20.77 15.93 -7.84
C ASN A 18 -21.23 14.62 -8.48
N HIS A 19 -21.44 14.60 -9.79
CA HIS A 19 -21.80 13.40 -10.54
C HIS A 19 -20.67 12.35 -10.54
N GLU A 20 -19.43 12.77 -10.83
CA GLU A 20 -18.27 11.86 -10.81
C GLU A 20 -18.00 11.30 -9.42
N VAL A 21 -18.18 12.11 -8.37
CA VAL A 21 -18.10 11.67 -6.98
C VAL A 21 -19.17 10.62 -6.67
N ALA A 22 -20.43 10.88 -7.02
CA ALA A 22 -21.51 9.92 -6.80
C ALA A 22 -21.25 8.60 -7.55
N TYR A 23 -20.77 8.68 -8.79
CA TYR A 23 -20.38 7.51 -9.58
C TYR A 23 -19.22 6.75 -8.93
N LEU A 24 -18.21 7.45 -8.42
CA LEU A 24 -17.06 6.88 -7.72
C LEU A 24 -17.50 6.05 -6.50
N PHE A 25 -18.32 6.62 -5.62
CA PHE A 25 -18.85 5.92 -4.45
C PHE A 25 -19.71 4.71 -4.83
N ALA A 26 -20.59 4.86 -5.83
CA ALA A 26 -21.43 3.77 -6.31
C ALA A 26 -20.61 2.61 -6.90
N ASN A 27 -19.59 2.91 -7.71
CA ASN A 27 -18.69 1.91 -8.30
C ASN A 27 -17.89 1.16 -7.22
N ILE A 28 -17.37 1.86 -6.21
CA ILE A 28 -16.65 1.21 -5.11
C ILE A 28 -17.56 0.33 -4.27
N ARG A 29 -18.79 0.77 -3.99
CA ARG A 29 -19.79 -0.05 -3.29
C ARG A 29 -20.02 -1.38 -4.01
N GLN A 30 -20.09 -1.37 -5.34
CA GLN A 30 -20.20 -2.59 -6.14
C GLN A 30 -18.97 -3.52 -6.01
N LYS A 31 -17.78 -2.96 -5.80
CA LYS A 31 -16.56 -3.75 -5.61
C LYS A 31 -16.58 -4.54 -4.31
N PHE A 32 -17.29 -4.10 -3.29
CA PHE A 32 -17.38 -4.83 -2.02
C PHE A 32 -18.09 -6.18 -2.15
N HIS A 33 -18.91 -6.42 -3.19
CA HIS A 33 -19.51 -7.74 -3.43
C HIS A 33 -18.50 -8.78 -3.94
N LYS A 34 -17.27 -8.36 -4.28
CA LYS A 34 -16.20 -9.25 -4.74
C LYS A 34 -15.43 -9.82 -3.55
N ASN A 35 -14.54 -10.77 -3.82
CA ASN A 35 -13.69 -11.33 -2.79
C ASN A 35 -12.83 -10.24 -2.10
N LEU A 36 -12.86 -10.19 -0.77
CA LEU A 36 -12.04 -9.31 0.08
C LEU A 36 -10.94 -10.09 0.83
N SER A 37 -10.60 -11.30 0.38
CA SER A 37 -9.43 -12.01 0.89
C SER A 37 -8.16 -11.21 0.59
N ASN A 38 -7.23 -11.20 1.54
CA ASN A 38 -5.96 -10.56 1.33
C ASN A 38 -5.06 -11.46 0.49
N ASN A 39 -4.78 -11.04 -0.74
CA ASN A 39 -3.87 -11.72 -1.67
C ASN A 39 -2.55 -10.95 -1.81
N SER A 40 -2.30 -9.98 -0.94
CA SER A 40 -1.01 -9.31 -0.87
C SER A 40 0.01 -10.15 -0.11
N GLN A 41 1.25 -9.69 -0.15
CA GLN A 41 2.34 -10.28 0.63
C GLN A 41 2.38 -9.80 2.09
N ASP A 42 1.58 -8.78 2.46
CA ASP A 42 1.61 -8.25 3.82
C ASP A 42 0.40 -8.76 4.62
N SER A 43 0.61 -8.99 5.91
CA SER A 43 -0.47 -9.24 6.86
C SER A 43 -1.18 -7.93 7.20
N LEU A 44 -2.52 -7.95 7.23
CA LEU A 44 -3.37 -6.85 7.66
C LEU A 44 -4.14 -7.23 8.92
N TYR A 45 -4.41 -6.29 9.82
CA TYR A 45 -5.28 -6.48 10.98
C TYR A 45 -6.67 -6.96 10.58
N ILE A 46 -7.22 -6.48 9.46
CA ILE A 46 -8.51 -6.97 8.92
C ILE A 46 -8.50 -8.46 8.55
N ASP A 47 -7.34 -9.12 8.43
CA ASP A 47 -7.27 -10.54 8.10
C ASP A 47 -7.81 -11.46 9.19
N ILE A 48 -7.82 -10.96 10.44
CA ILE A 48 -8.40 -11.68 11.57
C ILE A 48 -9.91 -11.89 11.44
N LEU A 49 -10.59 -11.00 10.70
CA LEU A 49 -12.04 -10.98 10.56
C LEU A 49 -12.49 -12.04 9.54
N ASN A 50 -13.69 -12.58 9.72
CA ASN A 50 -14.32 -13.39 8.69
C ASN A 50 -14.80 -12.52 7.51
N GLY A 51 -15.10 -13.16 6.36
CA GLY A 51 -15.48 -12.45 5.14
C GLY A 51 -16.70 -11.53 5.33
N PHE A 52 -17.76 -12.02 5.98
CA PHE A 52 -18.98 -11.24 6.24
C PHE A 52 -18.68 -9.96 7.03
N VAL A 53 -17.90 -10.07 8.10
CA VAL A 53 -17.54 -8.93 8.96
C VAL A 53 -16.65 -7.94 8.21
N LYS A 54 -15.73 -8.42 7.36
CA LYS A 54 -14.96 -7.54 6.46
C LYS A 54 -15.87 -6.75 5.53
N HIS A 55 -16.81 -7.41 4.84
CA HIS A 55 -17.75 -6.73 3.94
C HIS A 55 -18.54 -5.63 4.66
N LYS A 56 -19.03 -5.93 5.85
CA LYS A 56 -19.75 -4.96 6.70
C LYS A 56 -18.85 -3.80 7.12
N LEU A 57 -17.63 -4.07 7.59
CA LEU A 57 -16.68 -3.03 7.98
C LEU A 57 -16.36 -2.08 6.81
N PHE A 58 -16.05 -2.61 5.62
CA PHE A 58 -15.79 -1.78 4.44
C PHE A 58 -17.01 -0.93 4.05
N SER A 59 -18.21 -1.50 4.16
CA SER A 59 -19.46 -0.78 3.89
C SER A 59 -19.69 0.35 4.88
N ILE A 60 -19.45 0.11 6.18
CA ILE A 60 -19.53 1.13 7.24
C ILE A 60 -18.54 2.25 6.97
N VAL A 61 -17.27 1.93 6.68
CA VAL A 61 -16.26 2.94 6.37
C VAL A 61 -16.67 3.80 5.18
N LEU A 62 -17.23 3.20 4.12
CA LEU A 62 -17.69 3.95 2.95
C LEU A 62 -18.85 4.89 3.31
N ILE A 63 -19.84 4.42 4.08
CA ILE A 63 -20.99 5.22 4.52
C ILE A 63 -20.54 6.40 5.38
N GLU A 64 -19.68 6.17 6.38
CA GLU A 64 -19.18 7.23 7.25
C GLU A 64 -18.34 8.26 6.48
N LEU A 65 -17.64 7.83 5.43
CA LEU A 65 -16.91 8.74 4.55
C LEU A 65 -17.86 9.56 3.67
N GLU A 66 -18.94 8.98 3.15
CA GLU A 66 -20.00 9.73 2.43
C GLU A 66 -20.63 10.80 3.34
N ILE A 67 -20.98 10.44 4.57
CA ILE A 67 -21.50 11.37 5.58
C ILE A 67 -20.48 12.48 5.85
N LEU A 68 -19.21 12.12 6.07
CA LEU A 68 -18.14 13.09 6.29
C LEU A 68 -18.03 14.09 5.13
N VAL A 69 -18.11 13.62 3.88
CA VAL A 69 -18.04 14.51 2.71
C VAL A 69 -19.20 15.49 2.70
N LEU A 70 -20.42 15.02 2.99
CA LEU A 70 -21.62 15.87 3.07
C LEU A 70 -21.50 16.90 4.20
N ASP A 71 -21.07 16.48 5.39
CA ASP A 71 -20.85 17.34 6.55
C ASP A 71 -19.84 18.46 6.21
N LEU A 72 -18.72 18.11 5.57
CA LEU A 72 -17.68 19.09 5.21
C LEU A 72 -18.16 20.10 4.14
N ILE A 73 -19.02 19.66 3.22
CA ILE A 73 -19.66 20.53 2.23
C ILE A 73 -20.64 21.48 2.92
N GLU A 74 -21.47 20.98 3.84
CA GLU A 74 -22.44 21.79 4.58
C GLU A 74 -21.76 22.85 5.45
N LEU A 75 -20.63 22.50 6.06
CA LEU A 75 -19.79 23.42 6.83
C LEU A 75 -19.08 24.49 5.98
N ASN A 76 -19.13 24.40 4.64
CA ASN A 76 -18.50 25.33 3.69
C ASN A 76 -17.01 25.58 3.98
N LEU A 77 -16.29 24.54 4.37
CA LEU A 77 -14.86 24.63 4.67
C LEU A 77 -14.05 24.93 3.41
N ASN A 78 -12.96 25.69 3.55
CA ASN A 78 -12.01 25.91 2.47
C ASN A 78 -10.94 24.79 2.43
N PHE A 79 -10.24 24.61 1.30
CA PHE A 79 -9.19 23.62 1.17
C PHE A 79 -8.09 23.80 2.22
N LYS A 80 -7.79 25.04 2.62
CA LYS A 80 -6.83 25.35 3.70
C LYS A 80 -7.28 24.81 5.05
N ASP A 81 -8.58 24.86 5.33
CA ASP A 81 -9.15 24.35 6.58
C ASP A 81 -9.02 22.84 6.65
N ILE A 82 -9.22 22.13 5.53
CA ILE A 82 -8.99 20.68 5.43
C ILE A 82 -7.52 20.35 5.78
N LYS A 83 -6.55 21.11 5.26
CA LYS A 83 -5.11 20.89 5.56
C LYS A 83 -4.76 21.09 7.03
N ILE A 84 -5.47 21.98 7.72
CA ILE A 84 -5.27 22.24 9.15
C ILE A 84 -6.00 21.18 9.99
N LEU A 85 -7.22 20.81 9.61
CA LEU A 85 -8.12 19.96 10.39
C LEU A 85 -8.00 18.46 10.09
N GLN A 86 -7.29 18.05 9.05
CA GLN A 86 -7.14 16.65 8.61
C GLN A 86 -6.88 15.64 9.74
N GLY A 87 -6.08 16.00 10.76
CA GLY A 87 -5.84 15.12 11.90
C GLY A 87 -7.08 14.91 12.78
N LYS A 88 -7.88 15.96 12.99
CA LYS A 88 -9.16 15.89 13.70
C LYS A 88 -10.21 15.18 12.86
N ILE A 89 -10.26 15.46 11.56
CA ILE A 89 -11.18 14.81 10.61
C ILE A 89 -10.95 13.30 10.60
N LEU A 90 -9.69 12.85 10.48
CA LEU A 90 -9.37 11.42 10.53
C LEU A 90 -9.76 10.79 11.87
N TYR A 91 -9.51 11.48 12.97
CA TYR A 91 -9.87 10.99 14.31
C TYR A 91 -11.38 10.84 14.47
N ASP A 92 -12.15 11.84 14.05
CA ASP A 92 -13.62 11.81 14.09
C ASP A 92 -14.18 10.68 13.22
N LEU A 93 -13.67 10.53 12.00
CA LEU A 93 -14.04 9.45 11.10
C LEU A 93 -13.76 8.07 11.73
N LEU A 94 -12.58 7.88 12.32
CA LEU A 94 -12.24 6.62 13.01
C LEU A 94 -13.20 6.35 14.18
N GLN A 95 -13.54 7.35 14.98
CA GLN A 95 -14.51 7.19 16.08
C GLN A 95 -15.89 6.80 15.55
N LYS A 96 -16.41 7.53 14.57
CA LYS A 96 -17.73 7.26 13.97
C LYS A 96 -17.80 5.84 13.40
N VAL A 97 -16.76 5.42 12.66
CA VAL A 97 -16.68 4.05 12.13
C VAL A 97 -16.66 3.00 13.24
N ILE A 98 -15.89 3.21 14.32
CA ILE A 98 -15.83 2.28 15.45
C ILE A 98 -17.20 2.16 16.12
N VAL A 99 -17.86 3.30 16.38
CA VAL A 99 -19.19 3.35 17.00
C VAL A 99 -20.22 2.64 16.14
N HIS A 100 -20.27 2.95 14.84
CA HIS A 100 -21.18 2.30 13.90
C HIS A 100 -20.89 0.78 13.81
N PHE A 101 -19.63 0.38 13.76
CA PHE A 101 -19.25 -1.04 13.78
C PHE A 101 -19.76 -1.76 15.03
N PHE A 102 -19.66 -1.14 16.20
CA PHE A 102 -20.20 -1.74 17.42
C PHE A 102 -21.72 -1.85 17.44
N ILE A 103 -22.41 -0.82 16.93
CA ILE A 103 -23.88 -0.85 16.80
C ILE A 103 -24.31 -1.97 15.85
N GLU A 104 -23.69 -2.09 14.68
CA GLU A 104 -24.02 -3.09 13.65
C GLU A 104 -23.89 -4.54 14.18
N PHE A 105 -22.93 -4.79 15.08
CA PHE A 105 -22.70 -6.11 15.67
C PHE A 105 -23.29 -6.29 17.07
N GLY A 106 -24.12 -5.36 17.55
CA GLY A 106 -24.77 -5.46 18.86
C GLY A 106 -23.80 -5.47 20.04
N ILE A 107 -22.62 -4.87 19.86
CA ILE A 107 -21.55 -4.83 20.86
C ILE A 107 -21.82 -3.63 21.78
N HIS A 108 -22.44 -3.91 22.92
CA HIS A 108 -22.71 -2.91 23.95
C HIS A 108 -21.60 -2.89 25.02
N ASP A 109 -21.48 -1.76 25.73
CA ASP A 109 -20.63 -1.57 26.92
C ASP A 109 -19.09 -1.62 26.73
N TYR A 110 -18.59 -1.51 25.49
CA TYR A 110 -17.15 -1.33 25.26
C TYR A 110 -16.77 0.15 25.11
N SER A 111 -16.16 0.73 26.14
CA SER A 111 -15.50 2.04 26.04
C SER A 111 -14.18 1.89 25.28
N ILE A 112 -14.18 2.14 23.98
CA ILE A 112 -12.95 2.25 23.20
C ILE A 112 -12.33 3.62 23.46
N ILE A 113 -11.10 3.61 23.96
CA ILE A 113 -10.27 4.81 24.01
C ILE A 113 -9.43 4.83 22.75
N LEU A 114 -9.49 5.94 22.02
CA LEU A 114 -8.61 6.12 20.87
C LEU A 114 -7.16 6.17 21.36
N ILE A 115 -6.37 5.23 20.87
CA ILE A 115 -5.05 4.91 21.40
C ILE A 115 -4.08 6.07 21.13
N ASN A 116 -3.26 6.41 22.12
CA ASN A 116 -2.20 7.41 21.95
C ASN A 116 -1.22 6.96 20.85
N THR A 117 -1.15 7.75 19.77
CA THR A 117 -0.32 7.48 18.59
C THR A 117 1.16 7.31 18.92
N LYS A 118 1.65 7.90 20.02
CA LYS A 118 3.05 7.78 20.46
C LYS A 118 3.43 6.39 20.98
N LYS A 119 2.45 5.58 21.42
CA LYS A 119 2.71 4.29 22.06
C LYS A 119 3.06 3.19 21.05
N TYR A 120 2.52 3.28 19.83
CA TYR A 120 2.64 2.21 18.83
C TYR A 120 3.30 2.72 17.55
N LEU A 121 4.39 2.07 17.15
CA LEU A 121 5.13 2.38 15.92
C LEU A 121 4.21 2.31 14.69
N TYR A 122 3.34 1.30 14.65
CA TYR A 122 2.34 1.12 13.61
C TYR A 122 1.45 2.35 13.44
N LEU A 123 0.90 2.88 14.54
CA LEU A 123 0.09 4.11 14.49
C LEU A 123 0.90 5.28 13.99
N LYS A 124 2.14 5.46 14.46
CA LYS A 124 2.97 6.59 14.02
C LYS A 124 3.10 6.64 12.48
N VAL A 125 3.29 5.48 11.85
CA VAL A 125 3.46 5.40 10.39
C VAL A 125 2.13 5.49 9.67
N VAL A 126 1.21 4.56 9.95
CA VAL A 126 -0.03 4.42 9.18
C VAL A 126 -0.94 5.62 9.38
N PHE A 127 -0.96 6.21 10.59
CA PHE A 127 -1.77 7.40 10.84
C PHE A 127 -1.28 8.61 10.05
N LEU A 128 0.04 8.79 9.88
CA LEU A 128 0.59 9.88 9.06
C LEU A 128 0.25 9.68 7.58
N GLU A 129 0.42 8.46 7.07
CA GLU A 129 0.11 8.16 5.66
C GLU A 129 -1.40 8.28 5.39
N CYS A 130 -2.24 7.77 6.29
CA CYS A 130 -3.69 7.87 6.19
C CYS A 130 -4.18 9.31 6.28
N LYS A 131 -3.56 10.14 7.13
CA LYS A 131 -3.84 11.57 7.26
C LYS A 131 -3.56 12.31 5.94
N TRP A 132 -2.38 12.11 5.36
CA TRP A 132 -2.02 12.70 4.06
C TRP A 132 -2.95 12.21 2.93
N LEU A 133 -3.28 10.91 2.92
CA LEU A 133 -4.18 10.33 1.93
C LEU A 133 -5.59 10.91 2.02
N LEU A 134 -6.12 11.04 3.24
CA LEU A 134 -7.44 11.61 3.50
C LEU A 134 -7.50 13.08 3.07
N GLU A 135 -6.48 13.88 3.37
CA GLU A 135 -6.39 15.28 2.93
C GLU A 135 -6.54 15.38 1.41
N ASN A 136 -5.70 14.68 0.66
CA ASN A 136 -5.72 14.76 -0.80
C ASN A 136 -7.02 14.23 -1.39
N LEU A 137 -7.56 13.14 -0.84
CA LEU A 137 -8.82 12.58 -1.31
C LEU A 137 -9.99 13.53 -1.08
N LEU A 138 -10.08 14.15 0.10
CA LEU A 138 -11.11 15.14 0.38
C LEU A 138 -10.99 16.35 -0.54
N ILE A 139 -9.76 16.78 -0.86
CA ILE A 139 -9.54 17.86 -1.83
C ILE A 139 -10.10 17.48 -3.20
N TYR A 140 -9.77 16.28 -3.71
CA TYR A 140 -10.28 15.80 -4.99
C TYR A 140 -11.81 15.72 -5.02
N ILE A 141 -12.42 15.19 -3.94
CA ILE A 141 -13.87 14.95 -3.86
C ILE A 141 -14.64 16.27 -3.72
N ILE A 142 -14.18 17.20 -2.88
CA ILE A 142 -14.95 18.40 -2.53
C ILE A 142 -14.64 19.55 -3.49
N PHE A 143 -13.39 19.73 -3.89
CA PHE A 143 -12.97 20.92 -4.66
C PHE A 143 -12.54 20.63 -6.11
N GLY A 144 -12.32 19.36 -6.46
CA GLY A 144 -11.73 18.98 -7.73
C GLY A 144 -10.19 19.02 -7.70
N SER A 145 -9.56 18.78 -8.84
CA SER A 145 -8.10 18.63 -8.90
C SER A 145 -7.31 19.95 -8.79
N ILE A 146 -7.94 21.12 -8.97
CA ILE A 146 -7.26 22.44 -8.99
C ILE A 146 -6.42 22.78 -7.76
N TYR A 147 -6.78 22.26 -6.59
CA TYR A 147 -6.08 22.56 -5.33
C TYR A 147 -5.02 21.51 -4.94
N ILE A 148 -4.78 20.53 -5.81
CA ILE A 148 -3.70 19.56 -5.65
C ILE A 148 -2.41 20.16 -6.21
N ASN A 149 -1.30 19.96 -5.48
CA ASN A 149 -0.01 20.45 -5.91
C ASN A 149 0.49 19.71 -7.16
N ASP A 150 0.89 20.45 -8.19
CA ASP A 150 1.27 19.93 -9.53
C ASP A 150 2.40 18.90 -9.50
N TYR A 151 3.30 19.01 -8.53
CA TYR A 151 4.46 18.14 -8.39
C TYR A 151 4.18 16.90 -7.52
N LEU A 152 2.99 16.80 -6.90
CA LEU A 152 2.70 15.72 -5.96
C LEU A 152 2.63 14.36 -6.67
N PHE A 153 2.05 14.33 -7.85
CA PHE A 153 1.87 13.13 -8.67
C PHE A 153 2.58 13.28 -10.03
N ALA A 154 2.64 12.20 -10.81
CA ALA A 154 3.35 12.17 -12.09
C ALA A 154 2.60 12.87 -13.24
N PHE A 155 1.48 13.53 -12.95
CA PHE A 155 0.60 14.16 -13.94
C PHE A 155 0.15 15.54 -13.43
N ASP A 156 -0.17 16.43 -14.38
CA ASP A 156 -0.74 17.75 -14.11
C ASP A 156 -2.15 17.62 -13.50
N HIS A 157 -2.50 18.50 -12.57
CA HIS A 157 -3.82 18.57 -11.96
C HIS A 157 -4.95 18.57 -13.00
N LYS A 158 -4.78 19.21 -14.17
CA LYS A 158 -5.82 19.28 -15.23
C LYS A 158 -6.11 17.93 -15.86
N TYR A 159 -5.14 17.02 -15.82
CA TYR A 159 -5.19 15.71 -16.45
C TYR A 159 -5.13 14.59 -15.41
N THR A 160 -5.69 14.83 -14.23
CA THR A 160 -5.81 13.81 -13.18
C THR A 160 -6.68 12.66 -13.68
N PRO A 161 -6.19 11.41 -13.80
CA PRO A 161 -7.03 10.31 -14.24
C PRO A 161 -8.10 9.96 -13.20
N THR A 162 -9.35 9.68 -13.60
CA THR A 162 -10.41 9.28 -12.66
C THR A 162 -10.03 8.02 -11.85
N LYS A 163 -9.35 7.08 -12.51
CA LYS A 163 -8.80 5.87 -11.87
C LYS A 163 -7.82 6.18 -10.73
N HIS A 164 -7.11 7.31 -10.78
CA HIS A 164 -6.21 7.68 -9.70
C HIS A 164 -7.00 7.99 -8.41
N VAL A 165 -8.08 8.76 -8.51
CA VAL A 165 -8.94 9.08 -7.36
C VAL A 165 -9.61 7.81 -6.81
N GLU A 166 -10.01 6.89 -7.70
CA GLU A 166 -10.49 5.56 -7.33
C GLU A 166 -9.45 4.75 -6.54
N VAL A 167 -8.20 4.72 -7.00
CA VAL A 167 -7.08 4.06 -6.30
C VAL A 167 -6.87 4.67 -4.91
N LEU A 168 -6.94 6.01 -4.78
CA LEU A 168 -6.78 6.67 -3.48
C LEU A 168 -7.92 6.31 -2.50
N LEU A 169 -9.16 6.29 -2.98
CA LEU A 169 -10.31 5.95 -2.16
C LEU A 169 -10.27 4.47 -1.74
N GLU A 170 -9.98 3.53 -2.65
CA GLU A 170 -9.79 2.12 -2.29
C GLU A 170 -8.71 1.93 -1.22
N ASN A 171 -7.58 2.60 -1.39
CA ASN A 171 -6.48 2.53 -0.45
C ASN A 171 -6.90 3.07 0.93
N LEU A 172 -7.63 4.19 0.96
CA LEU A 172 -8.11 4.80 2.20
C LEU A 172 -9.06 3.86 2.94
N LEU A 173 -10.00 3.22 2.24
CA LEU A 173 -10.95 2.29 2.83
C LEU A 173 -10.25 1.11 3.50
N VAL A 174 -9.23 0.54 2.84
CA VAL A 174 -8.41 -0.54 3.42
C VAL A 174 -7.65 -0.03 4.65
N GLN A 175 -6.99 1.13 4.56
CA GLN A 175 -6.21 1.70 5.67
C GLN A 175 -7.08 2.02 6.89
N ILE A 176 -8.24 2.65 6.70
CA ILE A 176 -9.18 2.96 7.79
C ILE A 176 -9.70 1.66 8.41
N SER A 177 -10.15 0.70 7.60
CA SER A 177 -10.59 -0.61 8.11
C SER A 177 -9.50 -1.30 8.95
N ASN A 178 -8.25 -1.23 8.49
CA ASN A 178 -7.11 -1.80 9.19
C ASN A 178 -6.82 -1.08 10.52
N LEU A 179 -6.91 0.26 10.53
CA LEU A 179 -6.74 1.07 11.74
C LEU A 179 -7.86 0.82 12.75
N VAL A 180 -9.11 0.70 12.32
CA VAL A 180 -10.27 0.41 13.18
C VAL A 180 -10.07 -0.92 13.89
N VAL A 181 -9.75 -1.99 13.16
CA VAL A 181 -9.49 -3.30 13.76
C VAL A 181 -8.28 -3.23 14.71
N PHE A 182 -7.21 -2.55 14.32
CA PHE A 182 -6.07 -2.33 15.20
C PHE A 182 -6.47 -1.65 16.53
N ILE A 183 -7.26 -0.57 16.47
CA ILE A 183 -7.70 0.18 17.65
C ILE A 183 -8.57 -0.69 18.55
N ILE A 184 -9.49 -1.46 17.97
CA ILE A 184 -10.35 -2.39 18.72
C ILE A 184 -9.50 -3.43 19.45
N LEU A 185 -8.57 -4.08 18.74
CA LEU A 185 -7.75 -5.16 19.29
C LEU A 185 -6.77 -4.68 20.35
N GLU A 186 -6.08 -3.56 20.14
CA GLU A 186 -5.07 -3.08 21.08
C GLU A 186 -5.68 -2.43 22.35
N ASN A 187 -6.96 -2.06 22.32
CA ASN A 187 -7.68 -1.71 23.55
C ASN A 187 -7.95 -2.93 24.45
N MET A 188 -7.98 -4.13 23.87
CA MET A 188 -8.10 -5.38 24.61
C MET A 188 -6.71 -5.79 25.12
N LYS A 189 -6.38 -5.40 26.36
CA LYS A 189 -5.04 -5.53 26.97
C LYS A 189 -4.41 -6.93 26.90
N SER A 190 -5.21 -8.00 26.81
CA SER A 190 -4.74 -9.39 26.81
C SER A 190 -5.22 -10.18 25.59
N LEU A 191 -4.42 -11.16 25.19
CA LEU A 191 -4.71 -12.05 24.06
C LEU A 191 -5.96 -12.92 24.32
N SER A 192 -6.19 -13.31 25.58
CA SER A 192 -7.38 -14.05 25.99
C SER A 192 -8.65 -13.21 25.81
N ASN A 193 -8.61 -11.93 26.18
CA ASN A 193 -9.75 -11.03 26.02
C ASN A 193 -10.05 -10.78 24.54
N ILE A 194 -9.01 -10.63 23.71
CA ILE A 194 -9.19 -10.51 22.25
C ILE A 194 -9.94 -11.73 21.70
N ILE A 195 -9.52 -12.94 22.05
CA ILE A 195 -10.14 -14.15 21.53
C ILE A 195 -11.58 -14.30 22.00
N LYS A 196 -11.81 -14.01 23.29
CA LYS A 196 -13.16 -14.03 23.85
C LYS A 196 -14.06 -13.04 23.11
N PHE A 197 -13.62 -11.79 22.96
CA PHE A 197 -14.33 -10.77 22.21
C PHE A 197 -14.64 -11.18 20.76
N LEU A 198 -13.66 -11.72 20.04
CA LEU A 198 -13.85 -12.12 18.64
C LEU A 198 -14.76 -13.33 18.49
N LYS A 199 -14.80 -14.24 19.47
CA LYS A 199 -15.66 -15.42 19.47
C LYS A 199 -17.09 -15.10 19.87
N ASP A 200 -17.26 -14.41 20.99
CA ASP A 200 -18.57 -14.08 21.56
C ASP A 200 -19.39 -13.23 20.57
N ASN A 201 -18.72 -12.38 19.79
CA ASN A 201 -19.34 -11.53 18.76
C ASN A 201 -19.29 -12.11 17.33
N HIS A 202 -18.87 -13.37 17.15
CA HIS A 202 -18.76 -14.03 15.84
C HIS A 202 -17.96 -13.26 14.77
N LEU A 203 -16.92 -12.52 15.17
CA LEU A 203 -16.14 -11.65 14.28
C LEU A 203 -15.00 -12.39 13.56
N CYS A 204 -14.48 -13.44 14.20
CA CYS A 204 -13.22 -14.08 13.82
C CYS A 204 -13.34 -15.00 12.60
N ASN A 205 -12.26 -15.08 11.80
CA ASN A 205 -12.03 -16.18 10.88
C ASN A 205 -11.64 -17.45 11.66
N SER A 206 -12.05 -18.62 11.16
CA SER A 206 -11.80 -19.91 11.81
C SER A 206 -10.31 -20.22 11.99
N SER A 207 -9.45 -19.68 11.13
CA SER A 207 -8.00 -19.79 11.20
C SER A 207 -7.37 -19.17 12.45
N TYR A 208 -8.04 -18.23 13.12
CA TYR A 208 -7.49 -17.48 14.26
C TYR A 208 -8.21 -17.77 15.59
N ILE A 209 -8.93 -18.90 15.69
CA ILE A 209 -9.72 -19.30 16.86
C ILE A 209 -8.87 -19.63 18.10
N SER A 210 -7.60 -19.99 17.93
CA SER A 210 -6.73 -20.42 19.03
C SER A 210 -5.83 -19.29 19.56
N ILE A 211 -5.45 -19.39 20.83
CA ILE A 211 -4.48 -18.47 21.47
C ILE A 211 -3.17 -18.46 20.70
N ARG A 212 -2.68 -19.63 20.28
CA ARG A 212 -1.45 -19.76 19.51
C ARG A 212 -1.56 -19.07 18.15
N SER A 213 -2.62 -19.33 17.38
CA SER A 213 -2.80 -18.73 16.05
C SER A 213 -2.90 -17.20 16.12
N LEU A 214 -3.59 -16.68 17.13
CA LEU A 214 -3.66 -15.23 17.34
C LEU A 214 -2.31 -14.62 17.74
N ALA A 215 -1.56 -15.30 18.62
CA ALA A 215 -0.22 -14.85 19.01
C ALA A 215 0.72 -14.77 17.80
N VAL A 216 0.72 -15.81 16.95
CA VAL A 216 1.52 -15.84 15.72
C VAL A 216 1.11 -14.70 14.78
N PHE A 217 -0.19 -14.49 14.57
CA PHE A 217 -0.70 -13.40 13.75
C PHE A 217 -0.23 -12.02 14.24
N ARG A 218 -0.38 -11.75 15.54
CA ARG A 218 0.05 -10.48 16.15
C ARG A 218 1.56 -10.30 16.07
N ASN A 219 2.34 -11.35 16.30
CA ASN A 219 3.80 -11.29 16.20
C ASN A 219 4.27 -11.00 14.76
N ASN A 220 3.63 -11.61 13.76
CA ASN A 220 3.93 -11.35 12.36
C ASN A 220 3.64 -9.89 12.01
N LEU A 221 2.50 -9.33 12.45
CA LEU A 221 2.17 -7.92 12.27
C LEU A 221 3.20 -6.99 12.95
N LEU A 222 3.60 -7.29 14.19
CA LEU A 222 4.61 -6.49 14.89
C LEU A 222 5.97 -6.50 14.18
N TYR A 223 6.42 -7.69 13.75
CA TYR A 223 7.66 -7.84 12.99
C TYR A 223 7.61 -7.09 11.66
N GLN A 224 6.50 -7.26 10.91
CA GLN A 224 6.28 -6.56 9.65
C GLN A 224 6.30 -5.04 9.84
N ASN A 225 5.67 -4.52 10.90
CA ASN A 225 5.64 -3.08 11.18
C ASN A 225 7.02 -2.52 11.54
N LEU A 226 7.83 -3.28 12.28
CA LEU A 226 9.22 -2.92 12.57
C LEU A 226 10.06 -2.87 11.31
N LEU A 227 9.99 -3.94 10.50
CA LEU A 227 10.70 -4.03 9.23
C LEU A 227 10.26 -2.91 8.28
N TYR A 228 8.95 -2.62 8.25
CA TYR A 228 8.40 -1.56 7.43
C TYR A 228 8.97 -0.20 7.82
N PHE A 229 8.90 0.17 9.10
CA PHE A 229 9.36 1.46 9.58
C PHE A 229 10.85 1.70 9.35
N TYR A 230 11.69 0.70 9.62
CA TYR A 230 13.14 0.89 9.54
C TYR A 230 13.71 0.68 8.14
N ALA A 231 13.18 -0.27 7.35
CA ALA A 231 13.80 -0.67 6.09
C ALA A 231 12.95 -0.32 4.85
N ILE A 232 11.67 -0.69 4.83
CA ILE A 232 10.84 -0.56 3.62
C ILE A 232 10.40 0.90 3.41
N GLN A 233 9.94 1.58 4.45
CA GLN A 233 9.42 2.95 4.36
C GLN A 233 10.49 3.93 3.86
N PRO A 234 11.74 3.94 4.38
CA PRO A 234 12.78 4.83 3.86
C PRO A 234 13.10 4.56 2.39
N LYS A 235 13.12 3.28 1.97
CA LYS A 235 13.29 2.89 0.57
C LYS A 235 12.18 3.46 -0.32
N TYR A 236 10.93 3.39 0.13
CA TYR A 236 9.79 3.92 -0.61
C TYR A 236 9.82 5.44 -0.70
N ILE A 237 10.19 6.14 0.38
CA ILE A 237 10.37 7.59 0.39
C ILE A 237 11.50 7.99 -0.58
N TYR A 238 12.66 7.35 -0.51
CA TYR A 238 13.79 7.60 -1.41
C TYR A 238 13.45 7.39 -2.88
N THR A 239 12.68 6.35 -3.19
CA THR A 239 12.26 6.02 -4.57
C THR A 239 11.00 6.76 -5.04
N ASN A 240 10.45 7.69 -4.25
CA ASN A 240 9.18 8.39 -4.53
C ASN A 240 8.01 7.45 -4.87
N ARG A 241 7.96 6.29 -4.21
CA ARG A 241 6.90 5.29 -4.38
C ARG A 241 6.01 5.25 -3.15
N CYS A 242 4.70 5.20 -3.37
CA CYS A 242 3.72 4.93 -2.34
C CYS A 242 3.03 3.60 -2.65
N LYS A 243 3.01 2.69 -1.66
CA LYS A 243 2.31 1.42 -1.76
C LYS A 243 0.83 1.66 -1.49
N VAL A 244 -0.03 1.22 -2.39
CA VAL A 244 -1.49 1.37 -2.28
C VAL A 244 -2.20 0.03 -2.36
N TRP A 245 -3.29 -0.07 -1.61
CA TRP A 245 -4.17 -1.23 -1.53
C TRP A 245 -5.35 -1.08 -2.49
N LEU A 246 -5.61 -2.11 -3.29
CA LEU A 246 -6.70 -2.12 -4.28
C LEU A 246 -7.64 -3.29 -4.06
N ILE A 247 -8.92 -3.08 -4.33
CA ILE A 247 -9.99 -4.06 -4.25
C ILE A 247 -10.20 -4.64 -5.65
N SER A 248 -9.57 -5.79 -5.90
CA SER A 248 -9.65 -6.50 -7.18
C SER A 248 -10.72 -7.60 -7.16
N ARG A 249 -10.96 -8.24 -8.32
CA ARG A 249 -11.83 -9.43 -8.39
C ARG A 249 -11.25 -10.62 -7.63
N GLN A 250 -9.93 -10.71 -7.51
CA GLN A 250 -9.25 -11.84 -6.88
C GLN A 250 -9.16 -11.68 -5.36
N GLY A 251 -9.28 -10.46 -4.83
CA GLY A 251 -8.97 -10.12 -3.45
C GLY A 251 -8.37 -8.72 -3.33
N LEU A 252 -7.87 -8.40 -2.15
CA LEU A 252 -7.03 -7.22 -1.92
C LEU A 252 -5.65 -7.46 -2.53
N ILE A 253 -5.23 -6.56 -3.41
CA ILE A 253 -3.90 -6.58 -4.04
C ILE A 253 -3.16 -5.29 -3.71
N THR A 254 -1.85 -5.29 -3.95
CA THR A 254 -1.02 -4.10 -3.76
C THR A 254 -0.50 -3.61 -5.08
N SER A 255 -0.40 -2.29 -5.22
CA SER A 255 0.24 -1.63 -6.36
C SER A 255 1.05 -0.44 -5.86
N TYR A 256 1.72 0.26 -6.77
CA TYR A 256 2.54 1.42 -6.44
C TYR A 256 2.10 2.61 -7.28
N ILE A 257 1.99 3.76 -6.62
CA ILE A 257 1.83 5.06 -7.28
C ILE A 257 3.07 5.91 -7.03
N TYR A 258 3.37 6.79 -7.99
CA TYR A 258 4.39 7.81 -7.81
C TYR A 258 3.85 8.93 -6.93
N THR A 259 4.64 9.34 -5.94
CA THR A 259 4.33 10.48 -5.08
C THR A 259 5.62 11.22 -4.75
N TYR A 260 5.63 12.54 -4.90
CA TYR A 260 6.77 13.35 -4.49
C TYR A 260 6.85 13.47 -2.97
N ARG A 261 7.88 12.89 -2.35
CA ARG A 261 8.00 12.72 -0.88
C ARG A 261 9.21 13.41 -0.26
N LEU A 262 9.61 14.56 -0.79
CA LEU A 262 10.79 15.27 -0.28
C LEU A 262 10.63 15.72 1.19
N ALA A 263 9.44 16.16 1.59
CA ALA A 263 9.18 16.53 2.99
C ALA A 263 9.35 15.32 3.94
N ASP A 264 8.86 14.15 3.54
CA ASP A 264 9.02 12.92 4.31
C ASP A 264 10.47 12.49 4.39
N PHE A 265 11.24 12.67 3.31
CA PHE A 265 12.67 12.38 3.25
C PHE A 265 13.46 13.18 4.29
N ILE A 266 13.19 14.49 4.38
CA ILE A 266 13.83 15.37 5.37
C ILE A 266 13.46 14.95 6.80
N SER A 267 12.28 14.35 7.00
CA SER A 267 11.79 13.91 8.31
C SER A 267 12.32 12.54 8.76
N LEU A 268 13.13 11.86 7.93
CA LEU A 268 13.68 10.54 8.26
C LEU A 268 14.62 10.60 9.47
N SER A 269 14.53 9.58 10.31
CA SER A 269 15.45 9.42 11.44
C SER A 269 16.87 9.03 10.98
N PRO A 270 17.92 9.28 11.78
CA PRO A 270 19.28 8.89 11.43
C PRO A 270 19.44 7.41 11.08
N LEU A 271 18.75 6.51 11.80
CA LEU A 271 18.76 5.07 11.50
C LEU A 271 18.13 4.76 10.14
N GLN A 272 17.07 5.45 9.76
CA GLN A 272 16.43 5.31 8.46
C GLN A 272 17.31 5.86 7.34
N LEU A 273 18.05 6.94 7.60
CA LEU A 273 19.02 7.49 6.64
C LEU A 273 20.17 6.52 6.36
N VAL A 274 20.63 5.75 7.35
CA VAL A 274 21.62 4.67 7.10
C VAL A 274 21.09 3.68 6.06
N ILE A 275 19.82 3.29 6.12
CA ILE A 275 19.22 2.40 5.11
C ILE A 275 19.23 3.06 3.73
N VAL A 276 18.88 4.34 3.64
CA VAL A 276 18.95 5.09 2.37
C VAL A 276 20.38 5.09 1.83
N THR A 277 21.38 5.39 2.66
CA THR A 277 22.79 5.38 2.22
C THR A 277 23.26 4.01 1.74
N LEU A 278 22.76 2.93 2.35
CA LEU A 278 23.05 1.58 1.89
C LEU A 278 22.45 1.30 0.50
N ILE A 279 21.25 1.82 0.23
CA ILE A 279 20.61 1.74 -1.09
C ILE A 279 21.39 2.57 -2.11
N GLU A 280 21.84 3.77 -1.76
CA GLU A 280 22.68 4.61 -2.64
C GLU A 280 24.02 3.93 -2.98
N ILE A 281 24.66 3.32 -1.98
CA ILE A 281 25.89 2.53 -2.16
C ILE A 281 25.60 1.32 -3.07
N GLN A 282 24.48 0.64 -2.87
CA GLN A 282 24.06 -0.47 -3.72
C GLN A 282 23.88 0.00 -5.18
N ASP A 283 23.15 1.09 -5.40
CA ASP A 283 22.89 1.66 -6.73
C ASP A 283 24.19 2.13 -7.42
N PHE A 284 25.21 2.53 -6.65
CA PHE A 284 26.52 2.88 -7.17
C PHE A 284 27.41 1.67 -7.51
N ILE A 285 27.36 0.62 -6.68
CA ILE A 285 28.23 -0.57 -6.82
C ILE A 285 27.70 -1.55 -7.86
N ILE A 286 26.39 -1.85 -7.84
CA ILE A 286 25.80 -2.90 -8.69
C ILE A 286 26.10 -2.69 -10.18
N PRO A 287 25.87 -1.50 -10.78
CA PRO A 287 26.11 -1.31 -12.21
C PRO A 287 27.59 -1.51 -12.59
N LYS A 288 28.51 -1.13 -11.70
CA LYS A 288 29.96 -1.31 -11.92
C LYS A 288 30.36 -2.77 -11.85
N PHE A 289 29.81 -3.49 -10.88
CA PHE A 289 30.05 -4.92 -10.73
C PHE A 289 29.47 -5.73 -11.90
N GLU A 290 28.25 -5.40 -12.35
CA GLU A 290 27.65 -5.99 -13.55
C GLU A 290 28.51 -5.75 -14.79
N HIS A 291 29.01 -4.52 -14.98
CA HIS A 291 29.90 -4.21 -16.09
C HIS A 291 31.20 -5.02 -16.03
N PHE A 292 31.82 -5.11 -14.85
CA PHE A 292 33.03 -5.92 -14.64
C PHE A 292 32.78 -7.41 -14.94
N LEU A 293 31.68 -7.97 -14.44
CA LEU A 293 31.29 -9.36 -14.72
C LEU A 293 31.05 -9.61 -16.21
N LEU A 294 30.39 -8.69 -16.91
CA LEU A 294 30.15 -8.80 -18.35
C LEU A 294 31.46 -8.82 -19.14
N VAL A 295 32.43 -7.96 -18.79
CA VAL A 295 33.76 -7.94 -19.42
C VAL A 295 34.53 -9.23 -19.11
N PHE A 296 34.51 -9.66 -17.85
CA PHE A 296 35.18 -10.88 -17.41
C PHE A 296 34.63 -12.13 -18.11
N LEU A 297 33.30 -12.25 -18.23
CA LEU A 297 32.64 -13.33 -18.96
C LEU A 297 33.01 -13.31 -20.45
N ARG A 298 33.04 -12.14 -21.10
CA ARG A 298 33.50 -12.02 -22.50
C ARG A 298 34.93 -12.50 -22.68
N LEU A 299 35.82 -12.19 -21.74
CA LEU A 299 37.21 -12.64 -21.76
C LEU A 299 37.32 -14.16 -21.61
N ILE A 300 36.55 -14.75 -20.68
CA ILE A 300 36.46 -16.21 -20.53
C ILE A 300 35.94 -16.87 -21.81
N PHE A 301 34.85 -16.36 -22.39
CA PHE A 301 34.31 -16.90 -23.64
C PHE A 301 35.29 -16.77 -24.80
N TYR A 302 36.01 -15.66 -24.91
CA TYR A 302 37.05 -15.48 -25.92
C TYR A 302 38.15 -16.54 -25.79
N ILE A 303 38.66 -16.77 -24.57
CA ILE A 303 39.67 -17.80 -24.31
C ILE A 303 39.12 -19.19 -24.63
N LEU A 304 37.90 -19.51 -24.21
CA LEU A 304 37.26 -20.80 -24.49
C LEU A 304 37.09 -21.04 -25.98
N ILE A 305 36.57 -20.07 -26.73
CA ILE A 305 36.39 -20.16 -28.19
C ILE A 305 37.75 -20.33 -28.87
N ASN A 306 38.78 -19.59 -28.45
CA ASN A 306 40.10 -19.67 -29.05
C ASN A 306 40.79 -21.01 -28.75
N ILE A 307 40.70 -21.53 -27.51
CA ILE A 307 41.26 -22.83 -27.13
C ILE A 307 40.52 -23.97 -27.86
N LEU A 308 39.19 -23.95 -27.89
CA LEU A 308 38.39 -24.96 -28.58
C LEU A 308 38.61 -24.89 -30.10
N GLY A 309 38.62 -23.69 -30.69
CA GLY A 309 38.84 -23.49 -32.12
C GLY A 309 40.24 -23.95 -32.56
N ASN A 310 41.28 -23.54 -31.84
CA ASN A 310 42.64 -24.00 -32.11
C ASN A 310 42.81 -25.49 -31.81
N GLY A 311 42.16 -26.00 -30.76
CA GLY A 311 42.14 -27.42 -30.43
C GLY A 311 41.56 -28.27 -31.55
N ILE A 312 40.39 -27.90 -32.07
CA ILE A 312 39.76 -28.55 -33.23
C ILE A 312 40.68 -28.51 -34.45
N MET A 313 41.31 -27.36 -34.72
CA MET A 313 42.25 -27.24 -35.84
C MET A 313 43.49 -28.14 -35.68
N PHE A 314 44.02 -28.27 -34.46
CA PHE A 314 45.11 -29.20 -34.14
C PHE A 314 44.68 -30.66 -34.31
N PHE A 315 43.49 -31.05 -33.84
CA PHE A 315 42.94 -32.39 -34.03
C PHE A 315 42.77 -32.74 -35.51
N LEU A 316 42.24 -31.81 -36.32
CA LEU A 316 42.11 -32.00 -37.77
C LEU A 316 43.48 -32.18 -38.45
N ARG A 317 44.46 -31.34 -38.11
CA ARG A 317 45.84 -31.47 -38.64
C ARG A 317 46.48 -32.81 -38.26
N PHE A 318 46.27 -33.26 -37.02
CA PHE A 318 46.78 -34.54 -36.56
C PHE A 318 46.12 -35.71 -37.32
N LEU A 319 44.81 -35.67 -37.56
CA LEU A 319 44.11 -36.67 -38.36
C LEU A 319 44.63 -36.72 -39.80
N ILE A 320 44.84 -35.57 -40.44
CA ILE A 320 45.40 -35.50 -41.80
C ILE A 320 46.80 -36.13 -41.84
N LEU A 321 47.69 -35.74 -40.92
CA LEU A 321 49.04 -36.30 -40.83
C LEU A 321 49.05 -37.81 -40.53
N PHE A 322 48.08 -38.29 -39.74
CA PHE A 322 47.93 -39.71 -39.46
C PHE A 322 47.48 -40.49 -40.71
N ILE A 323 46.57 -39.92 -41.50
CA ILE A 323 46.12 -40.49 -42.77
C ILE A 323 47.27 -40.52 -43.79
N ASP A 324 48.08 -39.46 -43.87
CA ASP A 324 49.21 -39.36 -44.79
C ASP A 324 50.37 -40.31 -44.43
N ASN A 325 50.50 -40.69 -43.15
CA ASN A 325 51.53 -41.63 -42.66
C ASN A 325 51.07 -43.09 -42.59
N LEU A 326 49.86 -43.43 -43.07
CA LEU A 326 49.44 -44.82 -43.21
C LEU A 326 50.23 -45.46 -44.37
N PRO A 327 50.98 -46.56 -44.12
CA PRO A 327 51.69 -47.25 -45.19
C PRO A 327 50.68 -47.80 -46.21
N LYS A 328 50.92 -47.53 -47.49
CA LYS A 328 50.12 -48.05 -48.61
C LYS A 328 50.19 -49.56 -48.71
#